data_AF-A0AAF0EVM8-F1
#
_entry.id   AF-A0AAF0EVM8-F1
#
_cell.length_a   1.000
_cell.length_b   1.000
_cell.length_c   1.000
_cell.angle_alpha   90.00
_cell.angle_beta   90.00
_cell.angle_gamma   90.00
#
_symmetry.space_group_name_H-M   'P 1'
#
loop_
_entity.id
_entity.type
_entity.pdbx_description
1 polymer ?
#
loop_
_entity_poly.entity_id
_entity_poly.type
_entity_poly.pdbx_seq_one_letter_code
_entity_poly.pdbx_strand_id
1 'polypeptide(L)'
;MALRNYVQRRNHKERSQPENRKRLGLLEKHKDYVERARAHHIKRDKLKRLREKAANKNADEFYTGMIGKKTQQGVRVDSRGNEALPNDVVALLKTQDAGYLRKQLVSERKRYTALVEQIAPRVPGMRAEWLERKPEFVTTLRRAELLGDVATSAPAQKPKTRLNSFGKKTLWVDDVDALKSTAKAHRAKDEAAPVTPAEKTGERQLGILIRELATRQRRMDALGEAAQKLETVRALMSTRGSHAVPKKQVRELKDAVSKNGARITPHGLVIDADEDDAPQSTQTKKQYKWSNERKK
;
A
#
# COMPACT_ATOMS: atom_id res chain seq x y z
N MET A 1 64.29 -36.34 3.79
CA MET A 1 62.97 -36.97 3.58
C MET A 1 62.59 -36.91 2.08
N ALA A 2 63.15 -37.78 1.23
CA ALA A 2 62.97 -37.70 -0.23
C ALA A 2 61.92 -38.67 -0.83
N LEU A 3 61.51 -39.72 -0.11
CA LEU A 3 60.53 -40.72 -0.61
C LEU A 3 59.08 -40.44 -0.20
N ARG A 4 58.81 -39.32 0.49
CA ARG A 4 57.49 -38.98 1.04
C ARG A 4 56.47 -38.47 0.01
N ASN A 5 56.97 -38.10 -1.18
CA ASN A 5 56.21 -37.51 -2.28
C ASN A 5 55.92 -38.51 -3.42
N TYR A 6 56.49 -39.72 -3.38
CA TYR A 6 56.32 -40.74 -4.42
C TYR A 6 55.05 -41.59 -4.24
N VAL A 7 54.52 -41.67 -3.00
CA VAL A 7 53.28 -42.38 -2.69
C VAL A 7 52.13 -41.38 -2.54
N GLN A 8 51.11 -41.47 -3.39
CA GLN A 8 49.95 -40.59 -3.36
C GLN A 8 49.15 -40.81 -2.07
N ARG A 9 48.95 -39.74 -1.29
CA ARG A 9 48.17 -39.82 -0.04
C ARG A 9 46.68 -39.73 -0.33
N ARG A 10 45.88 -40.53 0.37
CA ARG A 10 44.43 -40.48 0.27
C ARG A 10 43.90 -39.18 0.86
N ASN A 11 43.01 -38.50 0.13
CA ASN A 11 42.26 -37.37 0.67
C ASN A 11 41.16 -37.87 1.63
N HIS A 12 41.13 -37.35 2.85
CA HIS A 12 40.10 -37.67 3.83
C HIS A 12 38.97 -36.64 3.74
N LYS A 13 37.77 -37.09 3.37
CA LYS A 13 36.57 -36.24 3.28
C LYS A 13 35.98 -36.00 4.68
N GLU A 14 35.44 -34.80 4.89
CA GLU A 14 34.74 -34.46 6.13
C GLU A 14 33.31 -35.04 6.15
N ARG A 15 32.81 -35.36 7.35
CA ARG A 15 31.47 -35.91 7.55
C ARG A 15 30.42 -34.81 7.67
N SER A 16 29.24 -35.05 7.09
CA SER A 16 28.05 -34.19 7.22
C SER A 16 27.40 -34.29 8.62
N GLN A 17 26.48 -33.37 8.90
CA GLN A 17 25.60 -33.43 10.07
C GLN A 17 24.63 -34.62 9.96
N PRO A 18 24.36 -35.40 11.03
CA PRO A 18 23.37 -36.47 11.00
C PRO A 18 21.96 -35.97 10.65
N GLU A 19 21.20 -36.77 9.90
CA GLU A 19 19.86 -36.45 9.41
C GLU A 19 18.93 -35.92 10.51
N ASN A 20 18.86 -36.62 11.64
CA ASN A 20 18.00 -36.27 12.78
C ASN A 20 18.33 -34.90 13.40
N ARG A 21 19.54 -34.36 13.16
CA ARG A 21 20.02 -33.08 13.70
C ARG A 21 20.21 -32.01 12.63
N LYS A 22 19.81 -32.26 11.37
CA LYS A 22 19.91 -31.26 10.29
C LYS A 22 19.20 -29.94 10.60
N ARG A 23 18.14 -29.97 11.41
CA ARG A 23 17.43 -28.76 11.87
C ARG A 23 18.33 -27.75 12.59
N LEU A 24 19.43 -28.21 13.22
CA LEU A 24 20.38 -27.34 13.96
C LEU A 24 21.39 -26.65 13.04
N GLY A 25 21.31 -26.88 11.73
CA GLY A 25 22.24 -26.34 10.75
C GLY A 25 23.50 -27.19 10.60
N LEU A 26 24.55 -26.56 10.04
CA LEU A 26 25.81 -27.22 9.70
C LEU A 26 26.55 -27.67 10.98
N LEU A 27 27.12 -28.89 10.94
CA LEU A 27 27.98 -29.39 12.00
C LEU A 27 29.35 -28.72 11.92
N GLU A 28 29.57 -27.73 12.75
CA GLU A 28 30.84 -27.00 12.83
C GLU A 28 32.02 -27.94 13.07
N LYS A 29 33.10 -27.73 12.33
CA LYS A 29 34.37 -28.44 12.47
C LYS A 29 35.43 -27.56 13.12
N HIS A 30 36.61 -28.11 13.33
CA HIS A 30 37.71 -27.38 13.96
C HIS A 30 38.06 -26.08 13.22
N LYS A 31 38.02 -26.10 11.88
CA LYS A 31 38.25 -24.89 11.07
C LYS A 31 37.24 -23.79 11.39
N ASP A 32 35.95 -24.11 11.38
CA ASP A 32 34.87 -23.16 11.69
C ASP A 32 34.97 -22.66 13.13
N TYR A 33 35.32 -23.53 14.07
CA TYR A 33 35.57 -23.17 15.47
C TYR A 33 36.71 -22.15 15.60
N VAL A 34 37.83 -22.37 14.90
CA VAL A 34 38.96 -21.45 14.93
C VAL A 34 38.58 -20.08 14.37
N GLU A 35 37.84 -20.03 13.27
CA GLU A 35 37.34 -18.76 12.69
C GLU A 35 36.38 -18.05 13.66
N ARG A 36 35.44 -18.78 14.26
CA ARG A 36 34.52 -18.24 15.27
C ARG A 36 35.25 -17.72 16.50
N ALA A 37 36.20 -18.48 17.04
CA ALA A 37 36.98 -18.12 18.21
C ALA A 37 37.82 -16.86 17.96
N ARG A 38 38.46 -16.77 16.79
CA ARG A 38 39.18 -15.55 16.36
C ARG A 38 38.26 -14.34 16.27
N ALA A 39 37.10 -14.48 15.62
CA ALA A 39 36.12 -13.39 15.53
C ALA A 39 35.61 -12.94 16.90
N HIS A 40 35.38 -13.88 17.82
CA HIS A 40 34.96 -13.59 19.19
C HIS A 40 36.06 -12.84 19.96
N HIS A 41 37.32 -13.29 19.89
CA HIS A 41 38.44 -12.60 20.52
C HIS A 41 38.63 -11.18 19.97
N ILE A 42 38.53 -10.98 18.65
CA ILE A 42 38.60 -9.63 18.04
C ILE A 42 37.51 -8.72 18.60
N LYS A 43 36.26 -9.20 18.69
CA LYS A 43 35.14 -8.42 19.25
C LYS A 43 35.35 -8.11 20.74
N ARG A 44 35.78 -9.10 21.52
CA ARG A 44 36.07 -8.96 22.96
C ARG A 44 37.16 -7.91 23.18
N ASP A 45 38.26 -8.00 22.43
CA ASP A 45 39.40 -7.10 22.59
C ASP A 45 39.04 -5.68 22.14
N LYS A 46 38.23 -5.53 21.08
CA LYS A 46 37.67 -4.22 20.68
C LYS A 46 36.78 -3.62 21.77
N LEU A 47 35.90 -4.41 22.38
CA LEU A 47 35.05 -3.94 23.48
C LEU A 47 35.86 -3.56 24.72
N LYS A 48 36.91 -4.34 25.05
CA LYS A 48 37.84 -4.02 26.14
C LYS A 48 38.49 -2.65 25.92
N ARG A 49 39.04 -2.40 24.74
CA ARG A 49 39.63 -1.10 24.37
C ARG A 49 38.61 0.04 24.43
N LEU A 50 37.36 -0.19 23.99
CA LEU A 50 36.31 0.83 24.08
C LEU A 50 35.93 1.16 25.53
N ARG A 51 35.89 0.15 26.42
CA ARG A 51 35.65 0.36 27.85
C ARG A 51 36.78 1.13 28.52
N GLU A 52 38.03 0.80 28.22
CA GLU A 52 39.21 1.53 28.72
C GLU A 52 39.19 2.99 28.25
N LYS A 53 38.88 3.24 26.97
CA LYS A 53 38.71 4.60 26.45
C LYS A 53 37.58 5.37 27.13
N ALA A 54 36.46 4.71 27.40
CA ALA A 54 35.33 5.34 28.10
C ALA A 54 35.66 5.64 29.57
N ALA A 55 36.42 4.77 30.25
CA ALA A 55 36.83 4.96 31.64
C ALA A 55 37.87 6.07 31.79
N ASN A 56 38.80 6.19 30.84
CA ASN A 56 39.87 7.21 30.84
C ASN A 56 39.44 8.52 30.15
N LYS A 57 38.15 8.72 29.91
CA LYS A 57 37.64 9.93 29.24
C LYS A 57 37.79 11.16 30.15
N ASN A 58 38.37 12.25 29.64
CA ASN A 58 38.36 13.53 30.33
C ASN A 58 36.96 14.16 30.25
N ALA A 59 36.39 14.57 31.39
CA ALA A 59 35.07 15.19 31.45
C ALA A 59 35.03 16.55 30.75
N ASP A 60 36.16 17.28 30.76
CA ASP A 60 36.28 18.64 30.25
C ASP A 60 36.86 18.69 28.82
N GLU A 61 36.90 17.56 28.11
CA GLU A 61 37.41 17.52 26.73
C GLU A 61 36.53 18.36 25.78
N PHE A 62 37.16 19.22 24.99
CA PHE A 62 36.48 19.99 23.95
C PHE A 62 37.15 19.78 22.58
N TYR A 63 36.36 19.34 21.60
CA TYR A 63 36.75 19.29 20.20
C TYR A 63 35.87 20.25 19.39
N THR A 64 36.45 21.01 18.46
CA THR A 64 35.68 21.92 17.57
C THR A 64 34.59 21.18 16.78
N GLY A 65 34.82 19.91 16.45
CA GLY A 65 33.83 19.04 15.82
C GLY A 65 32.64 18.64 16.69
N MET A 66 32.60 19.03 17.98
CA MET A 66 31.41 18.93 18.83
C MET A 66 30.38 20.01 18.49
N ILE A 67 30.80 21.11 17.87
CA ILE A 67 29.90 22.20 17.45
C ILE A 67 28.93 21.66 16.38
N GLY A 68 27.63 21.85 16.58
CA GLY A 68 26.58 21.40 15.67
C GLY A 68 26.20 19.92 15.76
N LYS A 69 26.97 19.10 16.49
CA LYS A 69 26.63 17.68 16.72
C LYS A 69 25.81 17.53 17.99
N LYS A 70 24.88 16.58 17.97
CA LYS A 70 23.95 16.34 19.08
C LYS A 70 24.05 14.90 19.56
N THR A 71 23.91 14.74 20.86
CA THR A 71 23.82 13.44 21.52
C THR A 71 22.43 13.34 22.14
N GLN A 72 21.69 12.29 21.84
CA GLN A 72 20.38 12.01 22.43
C GLN A 72 20.48 10.72 23.25
N GLN A 73 20.08 10.77 24.53
CA GLN A 73 20.15 9.62 25.45
C GLN A 73 21.55 8.97 25.50
N GLY A 74 22.62 9.75 25.36
CA GLY A 74 24.00 9.25 25.37
C GLY A 74 24.50 8.65 24.04
N VAL A 75 23.68 8.66 22.98
CA VAL A 75 24.08 8.21 21.63
C VAL A 75 24.19 9.40 20.69
N ARG A 76 25.31 9.49 19.94
CA ARG A 76 25.49 10.52 18.92
C ARG A 76 24.45 10.33 17.81
N VAL A 77 23.71 11.39 17.50
CA VAL A 77 22.77 11.44 16.38
C VAL A 77 23.40 12.26 15.26
N ASP A 78 23.45 11.69 14.06
CA ASP A 78 23.89 12.40 12.86
C ASP A 78 22.70 12.84 12.01
N SER A 79 22.88 13.89 11.21
CA SER A 79 21.83 14.36 10.30
C SER A 79 21.66 13.38 9.14
N ARG A 80 20.40 13.12 8.77
CA ARG A 80 20.06 12.35 7.56
C ARG A 80 20.11 13.20 6.28
N GLY A 81 20.39 14.50 6.39
CA GLY A 81 20.42 15.45 5.27
C GLY A 81 19.09 16.16 4.99
N ASN A 82 18.06 15.95 5.81
CA ASN A 82 16.80 16.70 5.68
C ASN A 82 16.96 18.08 6.31
N GLU A 83 16.69 19.12 5.53
CA GLU A 83 16.78 20.52 5.94
C GLU A 83 15.41 21.21 5.89
N ALA A 84 15.23 22.22 6.73
CA ALA A 84 14.01 23.02 6.71
C ALA A 84 14.01 23.91 5.47
N LEU A 85 13.10 23.65 4.54
CA LEU A 85 12.94 24.43 3.32
C LEU A 85 12.24 25.77 3.60
N PRO A 86 12.63 26.85 2.88
CA PRO A 86 11.91 28.11 2.96
C PRO A 86 10.49 27.97 2.37
N ASN A 87 9.54 28.73 2.92
CA ASN A 87 8.12 28.62 2.57
C ASN A 87 7.84 28.81 1.07
N ASP A 88 8.58 29.68 0.40
CA ASP A 88 8.42 29.96 -1.03
C ASP A 88 8.77 28.74 -1.89
N VAL A 89 9.84 28.04 -1.54
CA VAL A 89 10.25 26.79 -2.21
C VAL A 89 9.20 25.71 -1.96
N VAL A 90 8.68 25.59 -0.73
CA VAL A 90 7.61 24.64 -0.42
C VAL A 90 6.33 24.97 -1.21
N ALA A 91 5.97 26.24 -1.36
CA ALA A 91 4.80 26.67 -2.13
C ALA A 91 4.95 26.38 -3.64
N LEU A 92 6.16 26.56 -4.18
CA LEU A 92 6.49 26.20 -5.56
C LEU A 92 6.35 24.68 -5.79
N LEU A 93 6.97 23.86 -4.94
CA LEU A 93 6.90 22.40 -5.04
C LEU A 93 5.45 21.90 -4.97
N LYS A 94 4.66 22.40 -4.02
CA LYS A 94 3.24 22.04 -3.92
C LYS A 94 2.41 22.50 -5.12
N THR A 95 2.80 23.58 -5.78
CA THR A 95 2.13 24.03 -7.01
C THR A 95 2.46 23.11 -8.19
N GLN A 96 3.70 22.63 -8.29
CA GLN A 96 4.09 21.61 -9.27
C GLN A 96 3.34 20.29 -9.03
N ASP A 97 3.25 19.85 -7.78
CA ASP A 97 2.49 18.65 -7.39
C ASP A 97 1.00 18.77 -7.75
N ALA A 98 0.40 19.94 -7.54
CA ALA A 98 -1.00 20.19 -7.90
C ALA A 98 -1.21 20.12 -9.42
N GLY A 99 -0.28 20.65 -10.20
CA GLY A 99 -0.28 20.50 -11.65
C GLY A 99 -0.19 19.03 -12.08
N TYR A 100 0.70 18.26 -11.45
CA TYR A 100 0.86 16.83 -11.72
C TYR A 100 -0.41 16.03 -11.39
N LEU A 101 -1.01 16.24 -10.21
CA LEU A 101 -2.26 15.55 -9.82
C LEU A 101 -3.41 15.87 -10.77
N ARG A 102 -3.56 17.12 -11.21
CA ARG A 102 -4.56 17.50 -12.21
C ARG A 102 -4.34 16.78 -13.54
N LYS A 103 -3.08 16.72 -14.01
CA LYS A 103 -2.73 15.96 -15.22
C LYS A 103 -3.08 14.48 -15.08
N GLN A 104 -2.76 13.86 -13.94
CA GLN A 104 -3.09 12.47 -13.68
C GLN A 104 -4.60 12.23 -13.63
N LEU A 105 -5.37 13.10 -12.98
CA LEU A 105 -6.84 13.03 -12.95
C LEU A 105 -7.45 13.08 -14.36
N VAL A 106 -7.00 14.00 -15.22
CA VAL A 106 -7.49 14.09 -16.61
C VAL A 106 -7.16 12.82 -17.39
N SER A 107 -5.94 12.29 -17.23
CA SER A 107 -5.52 11.05 -17.88
C SER A 107 -6.35 9.85 -17.42
N GLU A 108 -6.56 9.69 -16.10
CA GLU A 108 -7.35 8.60 -15.53
C GLU A 108 -8.82 8.72 -15.90
N ARG A 109 -9.37 9.95 -15.98
CA ARG A 109 -10.75 10.16 -16.44
C ARG A 109 -10.94 9.72 -17.89
N LYS A 110 -10.03 10.07 -18.80
CA LYS A 110 -10.06 9.61 -20.20
C LYS A 110 -9.97 8.08 -20.32
N ARG A 111 -9.12 7.47 -19.49
CA ARG A 111 -8.97 6.02 -19.40
C ARG A 111 -10.24 5.35 -18.87
N TYR A 112 -10.88 5.95 -17.88
CA TYR A 112 -12.14 5.48 -17.33
C TYR A 112 -13.26 5.55 -18.38
N THR A 113 -13.41 6.70 -19.07
CA THR A 113 -14.45 6.86 -20.10
C THR A 113 -14.28 5.87 -21.25
N ALA A 114 -13.05 5.69 -21.76
CA ALA A 114 -12.78 4.71 -22.82
C ALA A 114 -13.13 3.26 -22.38
N LEU A 115 -12.90 2.93 -21.10
CA LEU A 115 -13.24 1.61 -20.57
C LEU A 115 -14.75 1.44 -20.37
N VAL A 116 -15.45 2.49 -19.93
CA VAL A 116 -16.93 2.53 -19.88
C VAL A 116 -17.51 2.33 -21.28
N GLU A 117 -17.01 3.04 -22.29
CA GLU A 117 -17.41 2.90 -23.70
C GLU A 117 -17.16 1.49 -24.23
N GLN A 118 -16.05 0.85 -23.86
CA GLN A 118 -15.76 -0.54 -24.23
C GLN A 118 -16.71 -1.56 -23.57
N ILE A 119 -17.10 -1.30 -22.31
CA ILE A 119 -17.96 -2.19 -21.54
C ILE A 119 -19.43 -2.01 -21.94
N ALA A 120 -19.91 -0.79 -22.20
CA ALA A 120 -21.33 -0.48 -22.37
C ALA A 120 -22.06 -1.36 -23.40
N PRO A 121 -21.53 -1.65 -24.60
CA PRO A 121 -22.20 -2.52 -25.57
C PRO A 121 -22.29 -3.98 -25.15
N ARG A 122 -21.46 -4.41 -24.20
CA ARG A 122 -21.35 -5.80 -23.71
C ARG A 122 -22.23 -6.09 -22.49
N VAL A 123 -22.76 -5.04 -21.85
CA VAL A 123 -23.61 -5.16 -20.66
C VAL A 123 -25.00 -5.72 -20.99
N PRO A 124 -25.67 -5.29 -22.08
CA PRO A 124 -26.85 -5.97 -22.60
C PRO A 124 -26.60 -7.45 -22.87
N GLY A 125 -27.49 -8.32 -22.37
CA GLY A 125 -27.38 -9.78 -22.56
C GLY A 125 -26.56 -10.51 -21.50
N MET A 126 -26.01 -9.81 -20.50
CA MET A 126 -25.39 -10.44 -19.33
C MET A 126 -26.40 -11.27 -18.54
N ARG A 127 -25.96 -12.39 -17.96
CA ARG A 127 -26.79 -13.22 -17.10
C ARG A 127 -26.91 -12.58 -15.71
N ALA A 128 -28.13 -12.42 -15.20
CA ALA A 128 -28.36 -11.85 -13.87
C ALA A 128 -27.67 -12.71 -12.77
N GLU A 129 -27.76 -14.04 -12.87
CA GLU A 129 -27.10 -14.98 -11.94
C GLU A 129 -25.58 -14.75 -11.81
N TRP A 130 -24.91 -14.39 -12.91
CA TRP A 130 -23.46 -14.16 -12.91
C TRP A 130 -23.09 -12.89 -12.14
N LEU A 131 -23.93 -11.85 -12.25
CA LEU A 131 -23.79 -10.60 -11.50
C LEU A 131 -24.15 -10.79 -10.02
N GLU A 132 -25.19 -11.56 -9.71
CA GLU A 132 -25.59 -11.89 -8.34
C GLU A 132 -24.48 -12.60 -7.56
N ARG A 133 -23.75 -13.51 -8.22
CA ARG A 133 -22.56 -14.16 -7.62
C ARG A 133 -21.42 -13.19 -7.31
N LYS A 134 -21.41 -12.00 -7.93
CA LYS A 134 -20.32 -11.02 -7.84
C LYS A 134 -20.87 -9.61 -7.55
N PRO A 135 -21.24 -9.33 -6.29
CA PRO A 135 -21.85 -8.06 -5.91
C PRO A 135 -20.94 -6.85 -6.21
N GLU A 136 -19.62 -7.01 -6.17
CA GLU A 136 -18.66 -5.96 -6.55
C GLU A 136 -18.82 -5.50 -8.01
N PHE A 137 -19.29 -6.36 -8.90
CA PHE A 137 -19.50 -6.01 -10.30
C PHE A 137 -20.78 -5.17 -10.45
N VAL A 138 -21.79 -5.48 -9.66
CA VAL A 138 -23.03 -4.69 -9.62
C VAL A 138 -22.75 -3.28 -9.10
N THR A 139 -21.98 -3.14 -8.02
CA THR A 139 -21.66 -1.80 -7.46
C THR A 139 -20.84 -0.96 -8.43
N THR A 140 -19.89 -1.56 -9.13
CA THR A 140 -19.02 -0.87 -10.09
C THR A 140 -19.76 -0.47 -11.36
N LEU A 141 -20.60 -1.35 -11.92
CA LEU A 141 -21.44 -1.03 -13.07
C LEU A 141 -22.51 0.02 -12.73
N ARG A 142 -23.11 -0.04 -11.54
CA ARG A 142 -24.06 0.98 -11.07
C ARG A 142 -23.39 2.34 -10.93
N ARG A 143 -22.19 2.37 -10.35
CA ARG A 143 -21.43 3.62 -10.21
C ARG A 143 -20.99 4.21 -11.56
N ALA A 144 -20.82 3.36 -12.56
CA ALA A 144 -20.55 3.76 -13.94
C ALA A 144 -21.82 4.07 -14.76
N GLU A 145 -23.01 4.02 -14.15
CA GLU A 145 -24.30 4.24 -14.80
C GLU A 145 -24.59 3.25 -15.96
N LEU A 146 -23.91 2.09 -15.95
CA LEU A 146 -24.03 1.03 -16.95
C LEU A 146 -25.05 -0.04 -16.59
N LEU A 147 -25.59 0.01 -15.39
CA LEU A 147 -26.76 -0.74 -14.95
C LEU A 147 -27.75 0.37 -14.66
N GLY A 148 -28.73 0.62 -15.56
CA GLY A 148 -29.69 1.71 -15.36
C GLY A 148 -30.49 1.52 -14.06
N ASP A 149 -31.63 2.20 -13.92
CA ASP A 149 -32.54 2.01 -12.76
C ASP A 149 -33.25 0.63 -12.76
N VAL A 150 -32.57 -0.43 -13.22
CA VAL A 150 -32.97 -1.84 -13.05
C VAL A 150 -32.85 -2.17 -11.56
N ALA A 151 -33.95 -1.80 -10.91
CA ALA A 151 -34.33 -1.77 -9.52
C ALA A 151 -33.79 -2.89 -8.62
N THR A 152 -33.54 -2.54 -7.36
CA THR A 152 -33.58 -3.50 -6.24
C THR A 152 -35.02 -3.86 -5.80
N SER A 153 -36.05 -3.52 -6.57
CA SER A 153 -37.46 -3.84 -6.26
C SER A 153 -38.11 -4.63 -7.39
N ALA A 154 -37.67 -5.87 -7.58
CA ALA A 154 -38.54 -6.90 -8.17
C ALA A 154 -38.19 -8.23 -7.49
N PRO A 155 -39.08 -8.79 -6.65
CA PRO A 155 -38.82 -10.04 -5.98
C PRO A 155 -38.89 -11.17 -7.00
N ALA A 156 -37.90 -12.06 -6.96
CA ALA A 156 -37.97 -13.42 -7.50
C ALA A 156 -38.44 -13.54 -8.97
N GLN A 157 -37.81 -12.82 -9.91
CA GLN A 157 -37.90 -13.20 -11.32
C GLN A 157 -36.89 -14.30 -11.63
N LYS A 158 -37.33 -15.25 -12.46
CA LYS A 158 -36.74 -16.57 -12.72
C LYS A 158 -35.20 -16.55 -12.89
N PRO A 159 -34.50 -17.62 -12.46
CA PRO A 159 -33.03 -17.72 -12.48
C PRO A 159 -32.39 -17.41 -13.85
N LYS A 160 -33.08 -17.67 -14.97
CA LYS A 160 -32.50 -17.56 -16.32
C LYS A 160 -32.73 -16.21 -17.01
N THR A 161 -32.92 -15.12 -16.28
CA THR A 161 -33.16 -13.80 -16.89
C THR A 161 -31.85 -13.12 -17.30
N ARG A 162 -31.81 -12.57 -18.52
CA ARG A 162 -30.69 -11.79 -19.06
C ARG A 162 -30.98 -10.30 -18.89
N LEU A 163 -29.94 -9.50 -18.72
CA LEU A 163 -30.06 -8.06 -18.62
C LEU A 163 -30.53 -7.50 -19.97
N ASN A 164 -31.62 -6.73 -19.95
CA ASN A 164 -32.15 -6.11 -21.16
C ASN A 164 -31.19 -5.06 -21.70
N SER A 165 -31.22 -4.85 -23.01
CA SER A 165 -30.50 -3.73 -23.63
C SER A 165 -31.04 -2.40 -23.14
N PHE A 166 -30.15 -1.40 -23.08
CA PHE A 166 -30.53 0.00 -22.94
C PHE A 166 -31.31 0.43 -24.19
N GLY A 167 -32.64 0.34 -24.13
CA GLY A 167 -33.54 0.70 -25.23
C GLY A 167 -34.59 -0.37 -25.51
N LYS A 168 -35.77 0.08 -25.98
CA LYS A 168 -36.85 -0.81 -26.42
C LYS A 168 -36.57 -1.23 -27.87
N LYS A 169 -36.42 -2.52 -28.13
CA LYS A 169 -36.37 -3.04 -29.50
C LYS A 169 -37.80 -3.18 -30.02
N THR A 170 -38.22 -2.23 -30.86
CA THR A 170 -39.52 -2.32 -31.56
C THR A 170 -39.37 -3.23 -32.76
N LEU A 171 -40.24 -4.23 -32.87
CA LEU A 171 -40.27 -5.18 -33.98
C LEU A 171 -41.63 -5.04 -34.66
N TRP A 172 -41.63 -4.56 -35.90
CA TRP A 172 -42.85 -4.40 -36.70
C TRP A 172 -43.17 -5.74 -37.35
N VAL A 173 -44.44 -6.12 -37.27
CA VAL A 173 -44.93 -7.40 -37.77
C VAL A 173 -46.24 -7.13 -38.50
N ASP A 174 -46.37 -7.67 -39.71
CA ASP A 174 -47.50 -7.39 -40.60
C ASP A 174 -48.80 -8.06 -40.15
N ASP A 175 -48.71 -9.25 -39.53
CA ASP A 175 -49.87 -10.06 -39.11
C ASP A 175 -49.90 -10.38 -37.61
N VAL A 176 -51.12 -10.54 -37.09
CA VAL A 176 -51.37 -10.90 -35.68
C VAL A 176 -50.81 -12.30 -35.34
N ASP A 177 -50.85 -13.23 -36.29
CA ASP A 177 -50.30 -14.57 -36.09
C ASP A 177 -48.76 -14.59 -36.13
N ALA A 178 -48.16 -13.72 -36.92
CA ALA A 178 -46.72 -13.50 -36.90
C ALA A 178 -46.27 -12.83 -35.58
N LEU A 179 -47.11 -11.99 -34.95
CA LEU A 179 -46.84 -11.45 -33.61
C LEU A 179 -46.86 -12.56 -32.53
N LYS A 180 -47.84 -13.46 -32.58
CA LYS A 180 -47.92 -14.59 -31.64
C LYS A 180 -46.76 -15.56 -31.81
N SER A 181 -46.36 -15.85 -33.05
CA SER A 181 -45.25 -16.76 -33.35
C SER A 181 -43.90 -16.18 -32.91
N THR A 182 -43.65 -14.89 -33.16
CA THR A 182 -42.45 -14.19 -32.70
C THR A 182 -42.41 -14.11 -31.17
N ALA A 183 -43.51 -13.79 -30.50
CA ALA A 183 -43.60 -13.78 -29.04
C ALA A 183 -43.34 -15.18 -28.44
N LYS A 184 -43.90 -16.24 -29.05
CA LYS A 184 -43.66 -17.63 -28.64
C LYS A 184 -42.20 -18.04 -28.87
N ALA A 185 -41.61 -17.66 -29.99
CA ALA A 185 -40.20 -17.93 -30.31
C ALA A 185 -39.24 -17.20 -29.35
N HIS A 186 -39.49 -15.93 -29.03
CA HIS A 186 -38.73 -15.19 -28.03
C HIS A 186 -38.83 -15.83 -26.64
N ARG A 187 -40.05 -16.19 -26.21
CA ARG A 187 -40.27 -16.87 -24.92
C ARG A 187 -39.60 -18.24 -24.84
N ALA A 188 -39.58 -19.01 -25.93
CA ALA A 188 -38.86 -20.28 -26.00
C ALA A 188 -37.34 -20.10 -25.94
N LYS A 189 -36.81 -19.00 -26.51
CA LYS A 189 -35.38 -18.65 -26.51
C LYS A 189 -34.89 -18.22 -25.13
N ASP A 190 -35.74 -17.57 -24.35
CA ASP A 190 -35.43 -17.11 -22.99
C ASP A 190 -35.46 -18.23 -21.93
N GLU A 191 -36.26 -19.28 -22.11
CA GLU A 191 -36.43 -20.32 -21.08
C GLU A 191 -35.39 -21.48 -21.11
N ALA A 192 -34.59 -21.65 -22.19
CA ALA A 192 -33.97 -22.95 -22.48
C ALA A 192 -32.52 -23.04 -23.03
N ALA A 193 -31.64 -22.05 -22.92
CA ALA A 193 -30.25 -22.21 -23.40
C ALA A 193 -29.23 -22.55 -22.28
N PRO A 194 -28.52 -23.71 -22.33
CA PRO A 194 -27.36 -23.96 -21.46
C PRO A 194 -26.19 -23.03 -21.81
N VAL A 195 -25.35 -22.71 -20.82
CA VAL A 195 -24.24 -21.75 -21.00
C VAL A 195 -23.23 -22.30 -22.00
N THR A 196 -23.10 -21.64 -23.14
CA THR A 196 -22.13 -22.00 -24.17
C THR A 196 -20.70 -21.71 -23.69
N PRO A 197 -19.68 -22.45 -24.16
CA PRO A 197 -18.28 -22.14 -23.83
C PRO A 197 -17.87 -20.71 -24.23
N ALA A 198 -18.43 -20.18 -25.32
CA ALA A 198 -18.19 -18.81 -25.79
C ALA A 198 -18.77 -17.75 -24.85
N GLU A 199 -19.94 -17.99 -24.25
CA GLU A 199 -20.49 -17.08 -23.24
C GLU A 199 -19.61 -17.06 -21.99
N LYS A 200 -19.08 -18.23 -21.55
CA LYS A 200 -18.17 -18.30 -20.40
C LYS A 200 -16.87 -17.53 -20.65
N THR A 201 -16.31 -17.57 -21.87
CA THR A 201 -15.11 -16.79 -22.21
C THR A 201 -15.42 -15.30 -22.28
N GLY A 202 -16.57 -14.91 -22.83
CA GLY A 202 -17.06 -13.52 -22.84
C GLY A 202 -17.24 -12.96 -21.42
N GLU A 203 -17.90 -13.71 -20.53
CA GLU A 203 -18.07 -13.36 -19.11
C GLU A 203 -16.71 -13.21 -18.40
N ARG A 204 -15.73 -14.08 -18.69
CA ARG A 204 -14.37 -13.96 -18.12
C ARG A 204 -13.68 -12.68 -18.57
N GLN A 205 -13.72 -12.37 -19.87
CA GLN A 205 -13.14 -11.15 -20.42
C GLN A 205 -13.80 -9.90 -19.83
N LEU A 206 -15.14 -9.87 -19.78
CA LEU A 206 -15.90 -8.78 -19.19
C LEU A 206 -15.59 -8.62 -17.70
N GLY A 207 -15.46 -9.72 -16.96
CA GLY A 207 -15.06 -9.68 -15.56
C GLY A 207 -13.65 -9.15 -15.33
N ILE A 208 -12.74 -9.20 -16.31
CA ILE A 208 -11.43 -8.51 -16.23
C ILE A 208 -11.64 -7.01 -16.41
N LEU A 209 -12.41 -6.61 -17.43
CA LEU A 209 -12.70 -5.19 -17.70
C LEU A 209 -13.44 -4.50 -16.55
N ILE A 210 -14.42 -5.15 -15.93
CA ILE A 210 -15.15 -4.60 -14.77
C ILE A 210 -14.22 -4.44 -13.55
N ARG A 211 -13.30 -5.39 -13.32
CA ARG A 211 -12.29 -5.26 -12.27
C ARG A 211 -11.34 -4.11 -12.55
N GLU A 212 -10.91 -3.94 -13.79
CA GLU A 212 -10.09 -2.79 -14.19
C GLU A 212 -10.85 -1.46 -14.03
N LEU A 213 -12.14 -1.42 -14.35
CA LEU A 213 -12.98 -0.25 -14.14
C LEU A 213 -13.07 0.10 -12.64
N ALA A 214 -13.23 -0.91 -11.79
CA ALA A 214 -13.25 -0.74 -10.34
C ALA A 214 -11.93 -0.16 -9.80
N THR A 215 -10.78 -0.68 -10.25
CA THR A 215 -9.48 -0.18 -9.80
C THR A 215 -9.21 1.24 -10.33
N ARG A 216 -9.59 1.55 -11.57
CA ARG A 216 -9.51 2.91 -12.11
C ARG A 216 -10.40 3.89 -11.35
N GLN A 217 -11.61 3.48 -10.96
CA GLN A 217 -12.48 4.32 -10.13
C GLN A 217 -11.83 4.63 -8.79
N ARG A 218 -11.32 3.62 -8.07
CA ARG A 218 -10.60 3.82 -6.79
C ARG A 218 -9.40 4.75 -6.95
N ARG A 219 -8.64 4.60 -8.04
CA ARG A 219 -7.52 5.48 -8.36
C ARG A 219 -7.97 6.92 -8.62
N MET A 220 -9.07 7.12 -9.36
CA MET A 220 -9.63 8.45 -9.60
C MET A 220 -10.08 9.12 -8.30
N ASP A 221 -10.77 8.37 -7.43
CA ASP A 221 -11.20 8.84 -6.12
C ASP A 221 -9.99 9.24 -5.24
N ALA A 222 -8.96 8.38 -5.17
CA ALA A 222 -7.75 8.66 -4.39
C ALA A 222 -6.96 9.87 -4.93
N LEU A 223 -6.87 10.02 -6.26
CA LEU A 223 -6.26 11.20 -6.87
C LEU A 223 -7.08 12.47 -6.59
N GLY A 224 -8.42 12.36 -6.58
CA GLY A 224 -9.34 13.44 -6.25
C GLY A 224 -9.17 13.90 -4.80
N GLU A 225 -9.12 12.94 -3.87
CA GLU A 225 -8.87 13.21 -2.44
C GLU A 225 -7.50 13.85 -2.22
N ALA A 226 -6.45 13.32 -2.86
CA ALA A 226 -5.11 13.89 -2.78
C ALA A 226 -5.06 15.33 -3.34
N ALA A 227 -5.76 15.59 -4.45
CA ALA A 227 -5.86 16.92 -5.03
C ALA A 227 -6.57 17.90 -4.08
N GLN A 228 -7.70 17.50 -3.47
CA GLN A 228 -8.41 18.30 -2.47
C GLN A 228 -7.52 18.61 -1.26
N LYS A 229 -6.86 17.58 -0.69
CA LYS A 229 -5.92 17.76 0.43
C LYS A 229 -4.76 18.70 0.07
N LEU A 230 -4.24 18.63 -1.15
CA LEU A 230 -3.17 19.52 -1.57
C LEU A 230 -3.66 20.96 -1.76
N GLU A 231 -4.88 21.14 -2.27
CA GLU A 231 -5.50 22.46 -2.40
C GLU A 231 -5.79 23.09 -1.04
N THR A 232 -6.26 22.33 -0.05
CA THR A 232 -6.45 22.84 1.32
C THR A 232 -5.11 23.26 1.94
N VAL A 233 -4.04 22.46 1.75
CA VAL A 233 -2.69 22.83 2.22
C VAL A 233 -2.19 24.10 1.52
N ARG A 234 -2.39 24.24 0.20
CA ARG A 234 -2.00 25.44 -0.55
C ARG A 234 -2.79 26.67 -0.07
N ALA A 235 -4.08 26.53 0.20
CA ALA A 235 -4.90 27.60 0.77
C ALA A 235 -4.45 27.99 2.19
N LEU A 236 -4.08 27.03 3.03
CA LEU A 236 -3.52 27.30 4.36
C LEU A 236 -2.15 27.99 4.30
N MET A 237 -1.35 27.70 3.28
CA MET A 237 -0.07 28.36 3.04
C MET A 237 -0.25 29.80 2.53
N SER A 238 -1.22 30.07 1.65
CA SER A 238 -1.46 31.43 1.13
C SER A 238 -2.10 32.37 2.16
N THR A 239 -2.87 31.83 3.11
CA THR A 239 -3.64 32.60 4.10
C THR A 239 -2.87 33.02 5.35
N ARG A 240 -1.61 32.59 5.51
CA ARG A 240 -0.77 33.00 6.67
C ARG A 240 -0.40 34.48 6.70
N GLY A 241 -0.68 35.24 5.63
CA GLY A 241 -0.31 36.66 5.52
C GLY A 241 -1.44 37.64 5.24
N SER A 242 -2.72 37.25 5.26
CA SER A 242 -3.78 38.16 4.82
C SER A 242 -5.10 37.97 5.57
N HIS A 243 -5.62 39.09 6.05
CA HIS A 243 -6.97 39.32 6.57
C HIS A 243 -8.10 39.01 5.55
N ALA A 244 -7.84 38.25 4.49
CA ALA A 244 -8.68 38.10 3.31
C ALA A 244 -9.60 36.88 3.35
N VAL A 245 -9.36 35.90 4.22
CA VAL A 245 -10.25 34.72 4.36
C VAL A 245 -10.97 34.80 5.71
N PRO A 246 -12.32 34.71 5.74
CA PRO A 246 -13.08 34.73 6.97
C PRO A 246 -12.51 33.71 7.96
N LYS A 247 -12.27 34.15 9.21
CA LYS A 247 -11.71 33.29 10.27
C LYS A 247 -12.49 31.97 10.45
N LYS A 248 -13.79 31.97 10.13
CA LYS A 248 -14.65 30.78 10.13
C LYS A 248 -14.22 29.75 9.09
N GLN A 249 -13.95 30.16 7.85
CA GLN A 249 -13.51 29.27 6.77
C GLN A 249 -12.11 28.72 7.03
N VAL A 250 -11.21 29.52 7.61
CA VAL A 250 -9.89 29.03 8.06
C VAL A 250 -10.03 28.00 9.20
N ARG A 251 -10.96 28.20 10.14
CA ARG A 251 -11.25 27.24 11.22
C ARG A 251 -11.83 25.94 10.65
N GLU A 252 -12.80 26.02 9.75
CA GLU A 252 -13.38 24.84 9.08
C GLU A 252 -12.33 24.04 8.28
N LEU A 253 -11.43 24.73 7.56
CA LEU A 253 -10.32 24.08 6.85
C LEU A 253 -9.30 23.44 7.80
N LYS A 254 -8.99 24.09 8.93
CA LYS A 254 -8.11 23.53 9.97
C LYS A 254 -8.76 22.32 10.64
N ASP A 255 -10.04 22.40 10.99
CA ASP A 255 -10.81 21.31 11.59
C ASP A 255 -10.94 20.12 10.62
N ALA A 256 -11.11 20.36 9.32
CA ALA A 256 -11.15 19.31 8.31
C ALA A 256 -9.81 18.56 8.19
N VAL A 257 -8.68 19.27 8.34
CA VAL A 257 -7.33 18.65 8.37
C VAL A 257 -7.09 17.92 9.70
N SER A 258 -7.55 18.49 10.82
CA SER A 258 -7.36 17.92 12.15
C SER A 258 -8.28 16.74 12.48
N LYS A 259 -9.44 16.63 11.84
CA LYS A 259 -10.36 15.48 11.99
C LYS A 259 -9.74 14.14 11.58
N ASN A 260 -8.64 14.15 10.81
CA ASN A 260 -7.90 12.96 10.40
C ASN A 260 -6.62 12.72 11.23
N GLY A 261 -6.59 13.09 12.52
CA GLY A 261 -5.49 12.75 13.45
C GLY A 261 -4.30 13.73 13.48
N ALA A 262 -4.42 14.90 12.87
CA ALA A 262 -3.35 15.91 12.86
C ALA A 262 -3.63 17.08 13.82
N ARG A 263 -2.79 17.27 14.85
CA ARG A 263 -2.87 18.40 15.79
C ARG A 263 -1.89 19.51 15.42
N ILE A 264 -2.33 20.77 15.47
CA ILE A 264 -1.45 21.92 15.24
C ILE A 264 -0.88 22.37 16.60
N THR A 265 0.43 22.22 16.78
CA THR A 265 1.17 22.75 17.94
C THR A 265 1.79 24.12 17.59
N PRO A 266 2.29 24.90 18.57
CA PRO A 266 3.04 26.13 18.30
C PRO A 266 4.25 25.94 17.36
N HIS A 267 4.74 24.70 17.22
CA HIS A 267 5.88 24.33 16.38
C HIS A 267 5.50 23.75 15.01
N GLY A 268 4.22 23.71 14.66
CA GLY A 268 3.74 23.24 13.35
C GLY A 268 2.70 22.11 13.44
N LEU A 269 2.38 21.54 12.28
CA LEU A 269 1.45 20.43 12.13
C LEU A 269 2.14 19.14 12.60
N VAL A 270 1.59 18.51 13.63
CA VAL A 270 2.01 17.20 14.16
C VAL A 270 0.92 16.21 13.78
N ILE A 271 1.29 15.12 13.10
CA ILE A 271 0.40 13.98 12.89
C ILE A 271 0.66 13.06 14.07
N ASP A 272 -0.35 12.85 14.91
CA ASP A 272 -0.28 11.82 15.94
C ASP A 272 -0.29 10.50 15.16
N ALA A 273 0.88 9.87 15.01
CA ALA A 273 0.94 8.52 14.43
C ALA A 273 0.14 7.62 15.36
N ASP A 274 -0.91 6.97 14.83
CA ASP A 274 -1.74 6.04 15.58
C ASP A 274 -0.83 5.08 16.38
N GLU A 275 -0.90 5.19 17.70
CA GLU A 275 -0.10 4.43 18.67
C GLU A 275 -0.54 2.96 18.79
N ASP A 276 -1.42 2.50 17.88
CA ASP A 276 -2.04 1.18 17.91
C ASP A 276 -1.29 0.11 17.08
N ASP A 277 -0.20 0.46 16.37
CA ASP A 277 0.57 -0.49 15.56
C ASP A 277 2.01 -0.75 16.05
N ALA A 278 2.32 -0.39 17.30
CA ALA A 278 3.58 -0.77 17.94
C ALA A 278 3.39 -2.00 18.85
N PRO A 279 4.15 -3.10 18.69
CA PRO A 279 4.12 -4.18 19.65
C PRO A 279 4.59 -3.65 21.02
N GLN A 280 3.68 -3.65 22.00
CA GLN A 280 3.99 -3.26 23.38
C GLN A 280 5.11 -4.17 23.93
N SER A 281 6.35 -3.70 23.85
CA SER A 281 7.46 -4.33 24.56
C SER A 281 7.39 -3.90 26.03
N THR A 282 6.71 -4.70 26.85
CA THR A 282 6.80 -4.60 28.32
C THR A 282 8.17 -5.11 28.77
N GLN A 283 9.23 -4.35 28.53
CA GLN A 283 10.51 -4.57 29.20
C GLN A 283 10.83 -3.39 30.11
N THR A 284 10.52 -3.57 31.39
CA THR A 284 11.00 -2.70 32.47
C THR A 284 12.53 -2.58 32.38
N LYS A 285 13.03 -1.34 32.19
CA LYS A 285 14.46 -1.05 32.13
C LYS A 285 15.12 -1.41 33.46
N LYS A 286 15.99 -2.44 33.46
CA LYS A 286 16.86 -2.74 34.61
C LYS A 286 17.90 -1.63 34.75
N GLN A 287 17.75 -0.79 35.78
CA GLN A 287 18.81 0.12 36.22
C GLN A 287 19.85 -0.71 37.00
N TYR A 288 21.06 -0.84 36.45
CA TYR A 288 22.19 -1.38 37.20
C TYR A 288 22.91 -0.22 37.89
N LYS A 289 22.89 -0.20 39.22
CA LYS A 289 23.78 0.63 40.05
C LYS A 289 25.08 -0.16 40.26
N TRP A 290 26.21 0.40 39.82
CA TRP A 290 27.53 -0.17 40.10
C TRP A 290 27.99 0.37 41.45
N SER A 291 28.12 -0.47 42.47
CA SER A 291 28.81 -0.09 43.72
C SER A 291 30.30 -0.43 43.58
N ASN A 292 31.16 0.55 43.86
CA ASN A 292 32.61 0.36 43.96
C ASN A 292 32.95 -0.14 45.36
N GLU A 293 32.53 -1.35 45.72
CA GLU A 293 33.06 -2.02 46.92
C GLU A 293 34.05 -3.11 46.50
N ARG A 294 35.34 -2.83 46.72
CA ARG A 294 36.39 -3.85 46.71
C ARG A 294 36.13 -4.78 47.90
N LYS A 295 35.76 -6.03 47.65
CA LYS A 295 35.87 -7.07 48.68
C LYS A 295 37.34 -7.25 49.03
N LYS A 296 37.67 -7.02 50.31
CA LYS A 296 38.90 -7.50 50.94
C LYS A 296 38.91 -9.02 50.96
#